data_AF-A0A1H0CMW0-F1
#
_entry.id   AF-A0A1H0CMW0-F1
#
_cell.length_a   1.000
_cell.length_b   1.000
_cell.length_c   1.000
_cell.angle_alpha   90.00
_cell.angle_beta   90.00
_cell.angle_gamma   90.00
#
_symmetry.space_group_name_H-M   'P 1'
#
loop_
_entity.id
_entity.type
_entity.pdbx_description
1 polymer ?
#
loop_
_entity_poly.entity_id
_entity_poly.type
_entity_poly.pdbx_seq_one_letter_code
_entity_poly.pdbx_strand_id
1 'polypeptide(L)'
;MNKQVIVSPTGERLVVIAEADFDALVEAADDRSDREAVVDYQRRLAAGETEFVPAAMVDRILAGESALRVWREHRGLSVSALAEAAGLSQPFVSQIESGRRVAGRDSLARLAAALGVDADDLE
;
A
#
# COMPACT_ATOMS: atom_id res chain seq x y z
N MET A 1 30.56 22.78 -2.19
CA MET A 1 31.08 21.56 -1.56
C MET A 1 32.58 21.50 -1.71
N ASN A 2 33.29 21.81 -0.63
CA ASN A 2 34.75 21.74 -0.59
C ASN A 2 35.13 20.37 0.00
N LYS A 3 35.72 19.48 -0.81
CA LYS A 3 36.03 18.10 -0.39
C LYS A 3 37.53 17.89 -0.27
N GLN A 4 37.95 17.32 0.84
CA GLN A 4 39.31 16.83 1.04
C GLN A 4 39.33 15.31 0.89
N VAL A 5 40.38 14.77 0.29
CA VAL A 5 40.59 13.31 0.21
C VAL A 5 41.76 12.95 1.11
N ILE A 6 41.53 12.02 2.03
CA ILE A 6 42.58 11.43 2.87
C ILE A 6 42.74 9.95 2.52
N VAL A 7 43.95 9.42 2.69
CA VAL A 7 44.22 7.99 2.53
C VAL A 7 44.50 7.45 3.93
N SER A 8 43.70 6.47 4.36
CA SER A 8 43.88 5.82 5.66
C SER A 8 45.17 5.00 5.69
N PRO A 9 45.70 4.64 6.87
CA PRO A 9 46.86 3.75 6.98
C PRO A 9 46.66 2.36 6.33
N THR A 10 45.40 1.93 6.14
CA THR A 10 45.05 0.69 5.44
C THR A 10 44.87 0.87 3.93
N GLY A 11 45.11 2.08 3.40
CA GLY A 11 45.05 2.40 1.97
C GLY A 11 43.66 2.83 1.47
N GLU A 12 42.67 2.93 2.35
CA GLU A 12 41.32 3.37 1.99
C GLU A 12 41.29 4.87 1.69
N ARG A 13 40.57 5.28 0.64
CA ARG A 13 40.40 6.68 0.28
C ARG A 13 39.11 7.21 0.90
N LEU A 14 39.24 8.10 1.87
CA LEU A 14 38.10 8.74 2.53
C LEU A 14 37.92 10.16 2.01
N VAL A 15 36.67 10.59 1.88
CA VAL A 15 36.30 11.97 1.52
C VAL A 15 35.82 12.67 2.78
N VAL A 16 36.47 13.77 3.14
CA VAL A 16 36.10 14.64 4.27
C VAL A 16 35.47 15.90 3.71
N ILE A 17 34.26 16.20 4.18
CA ILE A 17 33.48 17.39 3.84
C ILE A 17 32.99 18.04 5.14
N ALA A 18 32.52 19.27 5.07
CA ALA A 18 31.86 19.90 6.20
C ALA A 18 30.58 19.12 6.56
N GLU A 19 30.22 19.09 7.85
CA GLU A 19 29.01 18.41 8.33
C GLU A 19 27.76 18.90 7.57
N ALA A 20 27.59 20.21 7.39
CA ALA A 20 26.49 20.77 6.61
C ALA A 20 26.46 20.31 5.13
N ASP A 21 27.62 20.09 4.52
CA ASP A 21 27.70 19.54 3.14
C ASP A 21 27.34 18.04 3.15
N PHE A 22 27.67 17.30 4.21
CA PHE A 22 27.27 15.89 4.38
C PHE A 22 25.77 15.75 4.61
N ASP A 23 25.19 16.53 5.51
CA ASP A 23 23.76 16.52 5.79
C ASP A 23 22.96 16.85 4.54
N ALA A 24 23.38 17.86 3.77
CA ALA A 24 22.75 18.19 2.49
C ALA A 24 22.83 17.05 1.45
N LEU A 25 23.90 16.25 1.46
CA LEU A 25 24.00 15.07 0.60
C LEU A 25 23.10 13.93 1.08
N VAL A 26 22.96 13.75 2.40
CA VAL A 26 22.05 12.77 3.00
C VAL A 26 20.61 13.14 2.68
N GLU A 27 20.19 14.38 2.91
CA GLU A 27 18.86 14.87 2.56
C GLU A 27 18.57 14.71 1.06
N ALA A 28 19.52 15.07 0.19
CA ALA A 28 19.35 14.90 -1.25
C ALA A 28 19.28 13.42 -1.70
N ALA A 29 19.85 12.51 -0.91
CA ALA A 29 19.75 11.06 -1.14
C ALA A 29 18.41 10.51 -0.66
N ASP A 30 17.92 10.95 0.51
CA ASP A 30 16.60 10.59 1.03
C ASP A 30 15.47 11.10 0.12
N ASP A 31 15.58 12.34 -0.33
CA ASP A 31 14.72 12.95 -1.36
C ASP A 31 14.62 12.12 -2.64
N ARG A 32 15.67 11.35 -2.99
CA ARG A 32 15.66 10.52 -4.18
C ARG A 32 14.72 9.33 -3.99
N SER A 33 14.78 8.68 -2.84
CA SER A 33 13.90 7.56 -2.49
C SER A 33 12.43 8.00 -2.53
N ASP A 34 12.12 9.16 -1.95
CA ASP A 34 10.76 9.70 -1.94
C ASP A 34 10.26 10.03 -3.36
N ARG A 35 11.11 10.64 -4.19
CA ARG A 35 10.76 10.89 -5.61
C ARG A 35 10.54 9.60 -6.37
N GLU A 36 11.38 8.58 -6.15
CA GLU A 36 11.24 7.27 -6.80
C GLU A 36 9.92 6.59 -6.40
N ALA A 37 9.53 6.66 -5.13
CA ALA A 37 8.26 6.14 -4.64
C ALA A 37 7.05 6.83 -5.29
N VAL A 38 7.09 8.17 -5.42
CA VAL A 38 6.03 8.92 -6.11
C VAL A 38 5.95 8.55 -7.59
N VAL A 39 7.09 8.40 -8.27
CA VAL A 39 7.13 8.00 -9.68
C VAL A 39 6.59 6.58 -9.88
N ASP A 40 6.92 5.65 -9.00
CA ASP A 40 6.38 4.28 -9.05
C ASP A 40 4.87 4.27 -8.84
N TYR A 41 4.37 4.98 -7.82
CA TYR A 41 2.93 5.09 -7.58
C TYR A 41 2.20 5.69 -8.79
N GLN A 42 2.72 6.77 -9.38
CA GLN A 42 2.15 7.38 -10.58
C GLN A 42 2.13 6.42 -11.77
N ARG A 43 3.17 5.60 -11.94
CA ARG A 43 3.23 4.58 -12.98
C ARG A 43 2.14 3.52 -12.78
N ARG A 44 2.04 2.96 -11.57
CA ARG A 44 1.03 1.95 -11.23
C ARG A 44 -0.39 2.51 -11.40
N LEU A 45 -0.61 3.76 -11.02
CA LEU A 45 -1.88 4.45 -11.18
C LEU A 45 -2.22 4.61 -12.68
N ALA A 46 -1.25 5.04 -13.50
CA ALA A 46 -1.44 5.17 -14.94
C ALA A 46 -1.68 3.81 -15.64
N ALA A 47 -1.12 2.72 -15.09
CA ALA A 47 -1.34 1.35 -15.55
C ALA A 47 -2.68 0.75 -15.08
N GLY A 48 -3.40 1.42 -14.16
CA GLY A 48 -4.62 0.91 -13.54
C GLY A 48 -4.38 -0.20 -12.51
N GLU A 49 -3.14 -0.36 -12.04
CA GLU A 49 -2.75 -1.33 -11.00
C GLU A 49 -3.00 -0.81 -9.58
N THR A 50 -3.30 0.48 -9.43
CA THR A 50 -3.73 1.10 -8.17
C THR A 50 -4.73 2.21 -8.48
N GLU A 51 -5.45 2.67 -7.46
CA GLU A 51 -6.45 3.72 -7.59
C GLU A 51 -6.40 4.72 -6.43
N PHE A 52 -6.95 5.92 -6.65
CA PHE A 52 -7.26 6.84 -5.57
C PHE A 52 -8.59 6.45 -4.95
N VAL A 53 -8.59 6.16 -3.66
CA VAL A 53 -9.81 5.89 -2.90
C VAL A 53 -10.30 7.17 -2.20
N PRO A 54 -11.62 7.41 -2.09
CA PRO A 54 -12.13 8.55 -1.35
C PRO A 54 -11.73 8.51 0.13
N ALA A 55 -11.37 9.66 0.71
CA ALA A 55 -11.02 9.75 2.14
C ALA A 55 -12.13 9.21 3.06
N ALA A 56 -13.39 9.47 2.72
CA ALA A 56 -14.55 8.95 3.46
C ALA A 56 -14.59 7.41 3.52
N MET A 57 -13.99 6.72 2.55
CA MET A 57 -13.85 5.26 2.56
C MET A 57 -12.89 4.82 3.67
N VAL A 58 -11.73 5.49 3.74
CA VAL A 58 -10.71 5.25 4.76
C VAL A 58 -11.25 5.57 6.16
N ASP A 59 -11.97 6.69 6.30
CA ASP A 59 -12.58 7.08 7.57
C ASP A 59 -13.54 6.02 8.12
N ARG A 60 -14.33 5.38 7.26
CA ARG A 60 -15.24 4.27 7.64
C ARG A 60 -14.48 3.05 8.15
N ILE A 61 -13.40 2.67 7.46
CA ILE A 61 -12.56 1.53 7.84
C ILE A 61 -11.89 1.82 9.19
N LEU A 62 -11.33 3.03 9.36
CA LEU A 62 -10.72 3.47 10.62
C LEU A 62 -11.73 3.57 11.77
N ALA A 63 -13.00 3.83 11.48
CA ALA A 63 -14.09 3.79 12.45
C ALA A 63 -14.52 2.36 12.85
N GLY A 64 -13.89 1.33 12.29
CA GLY A 64 -14.13 -0.09 12.60
C GLY A 64 -15.19 -0.75 11.74
N GLU A 65 -15.62 -0.11 10.65
CA GLU A 65 -16.46 -0.78 9.66
C GLU A 65 -15.64 -1.84 8.88
N SER A 66 -16.28 -2.96 8.52
CA SER A 66 -15.62 -4.02 7.75
C SER A 66 -15.05 -3.49 6.44
N ALA A 67 -13.74 -3.60 6.25
CA ALA A 67 -13.06 -3.23 5.01
C ALA A 67 -13.70 -3.90 3.78
N LEU A 68 -14.03 -5.19 3.90
CA LEU A 68 -14.77 -5.93 2.87
C LEU A 68 -16.09 -5.27 2.47
N ARG A 69 -16.90 -4.82 3.44
CA ARG A 69 -18.16 -4.11 3.15
C ARG A 69 -17.90 -2.80 2.44
N VAL A 70 -16.95 -2.02 2.96
CA VAL A 70 -16.63 -0.69 2.46
C VAL A 70 -16.16 -0.77 1.00
N TRP A 71 -15.23 -1.68 0.69
CA TRP A 71 -14.76 -1.94 -0.67
C TRP A 71 -15.86 -2.45 -1.60
N ARG A 72 -16.69 -3.39 -1.12
CA ARG A 72 -17.84 -3.89 -1.89
C ARG A 72 -18.77 -2.76 -2.32
N GLU A 73 -19.12 -1.88 -1.39
CA GLU A 73 -19.99 -0.73 -1.67
C GLU A 73 -19.33 0.29 -2.57
N HIS A 74 -18.03 0.51 -2.42
CA HIS A 74 -17.26 1.36 -3.34
C HIS A 74 -17.32 0.84 -4.78
N ARG A 75 -17.27 -0.48 -4.97
CA ARG A 75 -17.45 -1.12 -6.29
C ARG A 75 -18.92 -1.28 -6.72
N GLY A 76 -19.87 -0.79 -5.92
CA GLY A 76 -21.31 -0.85 -6.24
C GLY A 76 -21.91 -2.26 -6.23
N LEU A 77 -21.24 -3.23 -5.60
CA LEU A 77 -21.67 -4.62 -5.60
C LEU A 77 -22.65 -4.90 -4.46
N SER A 78 -23.65 -5.76 -4.72
CA SER A 78 -24.44 -6.36 -3.63
C SER A 78 -23.65 -7.50 -2.98
N VAL A 79 -24.03 -7.91 -1.77
CA VAL A 79 -23.41 -9.06 -1.08
C VAL A 79 -23.52 -10.33 -1.93
N SER A 80 -24.64 -10.53 -2.62
CA SER A 80 -24.82 -11.69 -3.50
C SER A 80 -23.92 -11.61 -4.73
N ALA A 81 -23.78 -10.43 -5.35
CA ALA A 81 -22.93 -10.25 -6.52
C ALA A 81 -21.44 -10.49 -6.19
N LEU A 82 -20.97 -9.99 -5.04
CA LEU A 82 -19.60 -10.28 -4.58
C LEU A 82 -19.41 -11.77 -4.28
N ALA A 83 -20.38 -12.41 -3.63
CA ALA A 83 -20.31 -13.83 -3.33
C ALA A 83 -20.22 -14.66 -4.61
N GLU A 84 -21.05 -14.37 -5.62
CA GLU A 84 -20.99 -15.01 -6.93
C GLU A 84 -19.65 -14.80 -7.62
N ALA A 85 -19.16 -13.54 -7.68
CA ALA A 85 -17.88 -13.22 -8.30
C ALA A 85 -16.69 -13.92 -7.62
N ALA A 86 -16.72 -14.07 -6.30
CA ALA A 86 -15.71 -14.80 -5.53
C ALA A 86 -15.93 -16.33 -5.53
N GLY A 87 -17.06 -16.83 -6.04
CA GLY A 87 -17.46 -18.26 -5.98
C GLY A 87 -17.72 -18.76 -4.55
N LEU A 88 -18.20 -17.89 -3.67
CA LEU A 88 -18.53 -18.14 -2.27
C LEU A 88 -20.04 -18.07 -2.05
N SER A 89 -20.53 -18.49 -0.88
CA SER A 89 -21.96 -18.36 -0.56
C SER A 89 -22.26 -16.97 0.03
N GLN A 90 -23.40 -16.39 -0.33
CA GLN A 90 -23.85 -15.10 0.21
C GLN A 90 -23.88 -15.07 1.75
N PRO A 91 -24.38 -16.11 2.48
CA PRO A 91 -24.34 -16.12 3.94
C PRO A 91 -22.93 -16.08 4.50
N PHE A 92 -21.95 -16.69 3.83
CA PHE A 92 -20.56 -16.68 4.26
C PHE A 92 -19.96 -15.27 4.13
N VAL A 93 -20.16 -14.58 3.01
CA VAL A 93 -19.71 -13.18 2.82
C VAL A 93 -20.37 -12.26 3.86
N SER A 94 -21.68 -12.41 4.10
CA SER A 94 -22.39 -11.61 5.12
C SER A 94 -21.86 -11.85 6.55
N GLN A 95 -21.47 -13.08 6.89
CA GLN A 95 -20.84 -13.37 8.18
C GLN A 95 -19.48 -12.70 8.32
N ILE A 96 -18.72 -12.58 7.23
CA ILE A 96 -17.43 -11.87 7.23
C ILE A 96 -17.67 -10.37 7.44
N GLU A 97 -18.56 -9.75 6.66
CA GLU A 97 -18.82 -8.30 6.80
C GLU A 97 -19.44 -7.89 8.15
N SER A 98 -20.01 -8.84 8.89
CA SER A 98 -20.55 -8.61 10.24
C SER A 98 -19.57 -8.95 11.35
N GLY A 99 -18.35 -9.38 11.02
CA GLY A 99 -17.33 -9.81 11.99
C GLY A 99 -17.65 -11.11 12.71
N ARG A 100 -18.72 -11.83 12.32
CA ARG A 100 -19.09 -13.12 12.91
C ARG A 100 -18.18 -14.26 12.48
N ARG A 101 -17.45 -14.06 11.38
CA ARG A 101 -16.53 -15.03 10.81
C ARG A 101 -15.32 -14.35 10.19
N VAL A 102 -14.14 -14.92 10.42
CA VAL A 102 -12.91 -14.51 9.73
C VAL A 102 -12.75 -15.34 8.46
N ALA A 103 -12.41 -14.69 7.35
CA ALA A 103 -12.12 -15.38 6.10
C ALA A 103 -10.78 -16.14 6.22
N GLY A 104 -10.73 -17.37 5.72
CA GLY A 104 -9.43 -18.04 5.52
C GLY A 104 -8.66 -17.42 4.35
N ARG A 105 -7.34 -17.63 4.28
CA ARG A 105 -6.47 -17.09 3.21
C ARG A 105 -7.03 -17.26 1.80
N ASP A 106 -7.48 -18.47 1.45
CA ASP A 106 -8.06 -18.74 0.12
C ASP A 106 -9.33 -17.91 -0.16
N SER A 107 -10.23 -17.84 0.82
CA SER A 107 -11.46 -17.06 0.68
C SER A 107 -11.18 -15.56 0.61
N LEU A 108 -10.23 -15.06 1.39
CA LEU A 108 -9.82 -13.66 1.37
C LEU A 108 -9.21 -13.28 0.02
N ALA A 109 -8.30 -14.11 -0.52
CA ALA A 109 -7.71 -13.91 -1.83
C ALA A 109 -8.76 -13.88 -2.95
N ARG A 110 -9.78 -14.74 -2.87
CA ARG A 110 -10.89 -14.76 -3.85
C ARG A 110 -11.79 -13.52 -3.75
N LEU A 111 -12.05 -13.03 -2.54
CA LEU A 111 -12.79 -11.79 -2.32
C LEU A 111 -12.00 -10.58 -2.83
N ALA A 112 -10.70 -10.52 -2.53
CA ALA A 112 -9.79 -9.47 -3.00
C ALA A 112 -9.70 -9.45 -4.53
N ALA A 113 -9.55 -10.62 -5.17
CA ALA A 113 -9.56 -10.74 -6.62
C ALA A 113 -10.89 -10.29 -7.25
N ALA A 114 -12.03 -10.68 -6.66
CA ALA A 114 -13.35 -10.23 -7.13
C ALA A 114 -13.55 -8.71 -6.97
N LEU A 115 -12.89 -8.12 -5.97
CA LEU A 115 -12.87 -6.69 -5.72
C LEU A 115 -11.72 -5.97 -6.42
N GLY A 116 -10.81 -6.64 -7.15
CA GLY A 116 -9.65 -6.01 -7.76
C GLY A 116 -8.83 -5.15 -6.79
N VAL A 117 -8.54 -5.70 -5.61
CA VAL A 117 -7.71 -5.10 -4.55
C VAL A 117 -6.74 -6.15 -4.02
N ASP A 118 -5.76 -5.74 -3.22
CA ASP A 118 -4.87 -6.67 -2.54
C ASP A 118 -5.57 -7.30 -1.33
N ALA A 119 -5.13 -8.49 -0.90
CA ALA A 119 -5.74 -9.17 0.25
C ALA A 119 -5.60 -8.35 1.54
N ASP A 120 -4.49 -7.63 1.68
CA ASP A 120 -4.16 -6.76 2.80
C ASP A 120 -5.13 -5.57 2.90
N ASP A 121 -5.78 -5.17 1.79
CA ASP A 121 -6.80 -4.11 1.79
C ASP A 121 -8.11 -4.53 2.49
N LEU A 122 -8.25 -5.82 2.83
CA LEU A 122 -9.46 -6.42 3.41
C LEU A 122 -9.31 -6.87 4.88
N GLU A 123 -8.12 -6.73 5.47
CA GLU A 123 -7.81 -7.15 6.85
C GLU A 123 -8.31 -6.19 7.95
#